data_AF-A0A950J413-F1
#
_entry.id   AF-A0A950J413-F1
#
_cell.length_a   1.000
_cell.length_b   1.000
_cell.length_c   1.000
_cell.angle_alpha   90.00
_cell.angle_beta   90.00
_cell.angle_gamma   90.00
#
_symmetry.space_group_name_H-M   'P 1'
#
loop_
_entity.id
_entity.type
_entity.pdbx_description
1 polymer ?
#
loop_
_entity_poly.entity_id
_entity_poly.type
_entity_poly.pdbx_seq_one_letter_code
_entity_poly.pdbx_strand_id
1 'polypeptide(L)'
;SRSDPDLAYAILERSIHEAKFPEVPHTWARMRDGTFCGGAFVTIKPRIFPSLARFIERLGAARKNPMHLALLFGPDVLLKFAFRRLSVADAESRASRVLSAKVRAVPCAYPEMAVNVDRATDVALAESLIQRSDRSSA
;
A
#
# COMPACT_ATOMS: atom_id res chain seq x y z
N SER A 1 12.45 -17.48 3.44
CA SER A 1 13.01 -17.46 2.07
C SER A 1 12.63 -16.13 1.40
N ARG A 2 13.58 -15.19 1.26
CA ARG A 2 13.35 -13.94 0.50
C ARG A 2 13.44 -14.27 -0.99
N SER A 3 12.34 -14.74 -1.56
CA SER A 3 12.20 -14.93 -3.00
C SER A 3 12.37 -13.58 -3.71
N ASP A 4 13.23 -13.51 -4.72
CA ASP A 4 13.41 -12.34 -5.58
C ASP A 4 12.10 -12.02 -6.34
N PRO A 5 11.35 -10.97 -5.94
CA PRO A 5 10.01 -10.71 -6.47
C PRO A 5 10.09 -9.97 -7.82
N ASP A 6 9.02 -10.07 -8.59
CA ASP A 6 8.86 -9.33 -9.84
C ASP A 6 8.19 -7.98 -9.61
N LEU A 7 7.37 -7.91 -8.56
CA LEU A 7 6.81 -6.68 -7.99
C LEU A 7 6.98 -6.73 -6.47
N ALA A 8 7.62 -5.71 -5.91
CA ALA A 8 7.65 -5.46 -4.48
C ALA A 8 6.93 -4.16 -4.18
N TYR A 9 5.99 -4.18 -3.23
CA TYR A 9 5.25 -3.00 -2.80
C TYR A 9 5.47 -2.75 -1.32
N ALA A 10 5.87 -1.54 -0.96
CA ALA A 10 6.10 -1.20 0.43
C ALA A 10 4.77 -1.04 1.19
N ILE A 11 4.69 -1.60 2.39
CA ILE A 11 3.57 -1.43 3.31
C ILE A 11 4.08 -0.89 4.64
N LEU A 12 3.29 -0.07 5.32
CA LEU A 12 3.63 0.49 6.62
C LEU A 12 2.58 0.06 7.65
N GLU A 13 3.07 -0.39 8.81
CA GLU A 13 2.19 -0.72 9.93
C GLU A 13 1.73 0.56 10.64
N ARG A 14 0.45 0.60 11.01
CA ARG A 14 -0.16 1.75 11.68
C ARG A 14 0.58 2.19 12.95
N SER A 15 1.05 1.24 13.73
CA SER A 15 1.81 1.49 14.97
C SER A 15 3.10 2.28 14.71
N ILE A 16 3.79 2.01 13.61
CA ILE A 16 5.03 2.71 13.21
C ILE A 16 4.71 4.14 12.76
N HIS A 17 3.63 4.33 12.01
CA HIS A 17 3.17 5.66 11.59
C HIS A 17 2.77 6.52 12.78
N GLU A 18 1.87 6.03 13.62
CA GLU A 18 1.31 6.78 14.74
C GLU A 18 2.35 7.06 15.85
N ALA A 19 3.43 6.29 15.91
CA ALA A 19 4.54 6.57 16.82
C ALA A 19 5.29 7.88 16.47
N LYS A 20 5.35 8.26 15.19
CA LYS A 20 6.09 9.44 14.74
C LYS A 20 5.20 10.58 14.25
N PHE A 21 4.09 10.24 13.58
CA PHE A 21 3.19 11.19 12.92
C PHE A 21 1.72 10.92 13.28
N PRO A 22 1.34 10.90 14.58
CA PRO A 22 -0.05 10.71 14.98
C PRO A 22 -1.01 11.77 14.43
N GLU A 23 -0.50 12.95 14.07
CA GLU A 23 -1.26 14.05 13.49
C GLU A 23 -1.52 13.90 11.98
N VAL A 24 -0.81 13.01 11.28
CA VAL A 24 -0.94 12.82 9.81
C VAL A 24 -2.03 11.78 9.53
N PRO A 25 -3.17 12.18 8.93
CA PRO A 25 -4.27 11.25 8.66
C PRO A 25 -3.91 10.28 7.53
N HIS A 26 -4.39 9.05 7.63
CA HIS A 26 -4.14 8.06 6.59
C HIS A 26 -5.26 7.02 6.45
N THR A 27 -5.28 6.34 5.31
CA THR A 27 -6.25 5.27 5.03
C THR A 27 -5.68 3.92 5.43
N TRP A 28 -6.38 3.22 6.31
CA TRP A 28 -5.91 1.99 6.93
C TRP A 28 -6.69 0.77 6.45
N ALA A 29 -5.97 -0.24 5.95
CA ALA A 29 -6.49 -1.57 5.67
C ALA A 29 -6.33 -2.46 6.91
N ARG A 30 -7.45 -2.90 7.49
CA ARG A 30 -7.44 -3.86 8.62
C ARG A 30 -7.35 -5.28 8.06
N MET A 31 -6.25 -5.94 8.36
CA MET A 31 -5.91 -7.29 7.90
C MET A 31 -5.74 -8.21 9.11
N ARG A 32 -5.67 -9.52 8.85
CA ARG A 32 -5.44 -10.53 9.90
C ARG A 32 -4.10 -10.31 10.62
N ASP A 33 -3.09 -9.90 9.87
CA ASP A 33 -1.71 -9.81 10.36
C ASP A 33 -1.38 -8.42 10.92
N GLY A 34 -2.35 -7.48 10.94
CA GLY A 34 -2.14 -6.11 11.40
C GLY A 34 -3.00 -5.09 10.67
N THR A 35 -2.74 -3.80 10.94
CA THR A 35 -3.38 -2.69 10.23
C THR A 35 -2.31 -1.95 9.43
N PHE A 36 -2.49 -1.88 8.12
CA PHE A 36 -1.47 -1.41 7.20
C PHE A 36 -2.00 -0.33 6.28
N CYS A 37 -1.09 0.48 5.76
CA CYS A 37 -1.32 1.27 4.57
C CYS A 37 -0.30 0.90 3.49
N GLY A 38 -0.61 1.33 2.27
CA GLY A 38 0.33 1.25 1.16
C GLY A 38 1.31 2.42 1.18
N GLY A 39 2.57 2.16 0.83
CA GLY A 39 3.59 3.19 0.70
C GLY A 39 3.73 3.75 -0.72
N ALA A 40 4.61 4.75 -0.87
CA ALA A 40 4.97 5.34 -2.16
C ALA A 40 5.97 4.48 -2.97
N PHE A 41 6.66 3.55 -2.32
CA PHE A 41 7.73 2.78 -2.96
C PHE A 41 7.23 1.48 -3.59
N VAL A 42 7.59 1.31 -4.87
CA VAL A 42 7.34 0.08 -5.63
C VAL A 42 8.58 -0.27 -6.45
N THR A 43 8.94 -1.54 -6.49
CA THR A 43 9.98 -2.06 -7.38
C THR A 43 9.33 -3.02 -8.36
N ILE A 44 9.61 -2.84 -9.65
CA ILE A 44 8.96 -3.56 -10.75
C ILE A 44 10.03 -4.06 -11.69
N LYS A 45 10.01 -5.35 -12.04
CA LYS A 45 10.86 -5.89 -13.10
C LYS A 45 10.24 -5.61 -14.47
N PRO A 46 11.03 -5.20 -15.48
CA PRO A 46 10.48 -4.84 -16.78
C PRO A 46 9.58 -5.89 -17.43
N ARG A 47 9.91 -7.19 -17.23
CA ARG A 47 9.14 -8.31 -17.79
C ARG A 47 7.67 -8.37 -17.39
N ILE A 48 7.26 -7.71 -16.29
CA ILE A 48 5.85 -7.73 -15.86
C ILE A 48 5.04 -6.51 -16.31
N PHE A 49 5.68 -5.51 -16.95
CA PHE A 49 4.98 -4.29 -17.38
C PHE A 49 3.75 -4.53 -18.24
N PRO A 50 3.74 -5.44 -19.25
CA PRO A 50 2.54 -5.65 -20.07
C PRO A 50 1.35 -6.18 -19.26
N SER A 51 1.60 -7.08 -18.32
CA SER A 51 0.57 -7.63 -17.44
C SER A 51 0.06 -6.59 -16.44
N LEU A 52 0.99 -5.85 -15.84
CA LEU A 52 0.70 -4.77 -14.90
C LEU A 52 -0.08 -3.63 -15.56
N ALA A 53 0.31 -3.19 -16.76
CA ALA A 53 -0.36 -2.12 -17.49
C ALA A 53 -1.83 -2.48 -17.79
N ARG A 54 -2.09 -3.70 -18.30
CA ARG A 54 -3.45 -4.20 -18.53
C ARG A 54 -4.27 -4.24 -17.23
N PHE A 55 -3.64 -4.61 -16.11
CA PHE A 55 -4.34 -4.63 -14.82
C PHE A 55 -4.66 -3.22 -14.33
N ILE A 56 -3.71 -2.28 -14.41
CA ILE A 56 -3.91 -0.87 -14.04
C ILE A 56 -5.01 -0.23 -14.90
N GLU A 57 -5.04 -0.51 -16.19
CA GLU A 57 -6.09 -0.02 -17.09
C GLU A 57 -7.48 -0.50 -16.65
N ARG A 58 -7.61 -1.80 -16.33
CA ARG A 58 -8.85 -2.37 -15.79
C ARG A 58 -9.25 -1.76 -14.45
N LEU A 59 -8.28 -1.52 -13.55
CA LEU A 59 -8.52 -0.83 -12.29
C LEU A 59 -9.03 0.60 -12.53
N GLY A 60 -8.39 1.33 -13.43
CA GLY A 60 -8.77 2.70 -13.79
C GLY A 60 -10.18 2.78 -14.37
N ALA A 61 -10.55 1.84 -15.24
CA ALA A 61 -11.89 1.73 -15.80
C ALA A 61 -12.93 1.38 -14.72
N ALA A 62 -12.59 0.52 -13.76
CA ALA A 62 -13.47 0.10 -12.68
C ALA A 62 -13.53 1.07 -11.48
N ARG A 63 -12.67 2.10 -11.41
CA ARG A 63 -12.50 2.97 -10.21
C ARG A 63 -13.78 3.66 -9.73
N LYS A 64 -14.74 3.89 -10.63
CA LYS A 64 -16.03 4.53 -10.33
C LYS A 64 -17.13 3.52 -10.00
N ASN A 65 -16.85 2.21 -10.09
CA ASN A 65 -17.76 1.12 -9.81
C ASN A 65 -17.16 0.19 -8.74
N PRO A 66 -17.50 0.40 -7.46
CA PRO A 66 -16.94 -0.38 -6.35
C PRO A 66 -17.12 -1.90 -6.50
N MET A 67 -18.26 -2.34 -7.06
CA MET A 67 -18.54 -3.76 -7.27
C MET A 67 -17.61 -4.36 -8.32
N HIS A 68 -17.45 -3.68 -9.46
CA HIS A 68 -16.52 -4.12 -10.51
C HIS A 68 -15.08 -4.10 -10.00
N LEU A 69 -14.69 -3.05 -9.28
CA LEU A 69 -13.36 -2.96 -8.68
C LEU A 69 -13.09 -4.14 -7.73
N ALA A 70 -14.05 -4.49 -6.88
CA ALA A 70 -13.93 -5.62 -5.96
C ALA A 70 -13.80 -6.96 -6.69
N LEU A 71 -14.55 -7.17 -7.78
CA LEU A 71 -14.50 -8.39 -8.58
C LEU A 71 -13.13 -8.62 -9.24
N LEU A 72 -12.36 -7.57 -9.54
CA LEU A 72 -10.99 -7.69 -10.07
C LEU A 72 -10.06 -8.44 -9.09
N PHE A 73 -10.25 -8.23 -7.78
CA PHE A 73 -9.50 -8.89 -6.72
C PHE A 73 -10.09 -10.23 -6.29
N GLY A 74 -11.28 -10.59 -6.77
CA GLY A 74 -11.92 -11.88 -6.53
C GLY A 74 -12.78 -11.90 -5.26
N PRO A 75 -13.89 -12.66 -5.28
CA PRO A 75 -14.84 -12.71 -4.16
C PRO A 75 -14.22 -13.28 -2.89
N ASP A 76 -13.24 -14.19 -3.01
CA ASP A 76 -12.51 -14.79 -1.90
C ASP A 76 -11.73 -13.75 -1.08
N VAL A 77 -11.03 -12.84 -1.76
CA VAL A 77 -10.30 -11.75 -1.12
C VAL A 77 -11.24 -10.75 -0.48
N LEU A 78 -12.34 -10.42 -1.15
CA LEU A 78 -13.34 -9.49 -0.63
C LEU A 78 -14.01 -10.02 0.65
N LEU A 79 -14.43 -11.29 0.63
CA LEU A 79 -15.04 -11.93 1.80
C LEU A 79 -14.06 -11.98 2.97
N LYS A 80 -12.81 -12.41 2.72
CA LYS A 80 -11.76 -12.40 3.74
C LYS A 80 -11.52 -10.99 4.28
N PHE A 81 -11.49 -9.97 3.44
CA PHE A 81 -11.27 -8.58 3.87
C PHE A 81 -12.44 -8.06 4.71
N ALA A 82 -13.68 -8.30 4.27
CA ALA A 82 -14.89 -7.90 4.98
C ALA A 82 -14.95 -8.52 6.40
N PHE A 83 -14.54 -9.77 6.54
CA PHE A 83 -14.45 -10.46 7.84
C PHE A 83 -13.13 -10.23 8.58
N ARG A 84 -12.25 -9.33 8.10
CA ARG A 84 -10.92 -9.04 8.67
C ARG A 84 -10.01 -10.27 8.78
N ARG A 85 -10.22 -11.26 7.92
CA ARG A 85 -9.45 -12.51 7.83
C ARG A 85 -8.42 -12.50 6.71
N LEU A 86 -8.40 -11.47 5.87
CA LEU A 86 -7.42 -11.35 4.79
C LEU A 86 -6.03 -11.13 5.38
N SER A 87 -5.10 -12.02 5.07
CA SER A 87 -3.68 -11.87 5.43
C SER A 87 -2.90 -11.13 4.35
N VAL A 88 -1.73 -10.59 4.69
CA VAL A 88 -0.79 -10.03 3.72
C VAL A 88 -0.41 -11.10 2.69
N ALA A 89 -0.18 -12.34 3.14
CA ALA A 89 0.12 -13.47 2.25
C ALA A 89 -1.04 -13.80 1.28
N ASP A 90 -2.29 -13.67 1.71
CA ASP A 90 -3.46 -13.83 0.83
C ASP A 90 -3.47 -12.75 -0.27
N ALA A 91 -3.18 -11.50 0.10
CA ALA A 91 -3.09 -10.38 -0.84
C ALA A 91 -1.94 -10.58 -1.84
N GLU A 92 -0.75 -10.99 -1.38
CA GLU A 92 0.39 -11.35 -2.22
C GLU A 92 0.04 -12.48 -3.21
N SER A 93 -0.62 -13.53 -2.73
CA SER A 93 -1.04 -14.66 -3.55
C SER A 93 -2.04 -14.24 -4.63
N ARG A 94 -3.03 -13.42 -4.27
CA ARG A 94 -4.00 -12.89 -5.24
C ARG A 94 -3.33 -12.01 -6.28
N ALA A 95 -2.50 -11.06 -5.85
CA ALA A 95 -1.80 -10.15 -6.76
C ALA A 95 -0.89 -10.94 -7.71
N SER A 96 -0.22 -11.98 -7.20
CA SER A 96 0.62 -12.86 -8.00
C SER A 96 -0.17 -13.60 -9.08
N ARG A 97 -1.37 -14.09 -8.74
CA ARG A 97 -2.28 -14.74 -9.71
C ARG A 97 -2.80 -13.77 -10.77
N VAL A 98 -3.19 -12.57 -10.36
CA VAL A 98 -3.74 -11.54 -11.27
C VAL A 98 -2.68 -11.08 -12.26
N LEU A 99 -1.45 -10.83 -11.78
CA LEU A 99 -0.36 -10.34 -12.61
C LEU A 99 0.43 -11.46 -13.30
N SER A 100 0.18 -12.72 -12.95
CA SER A 100 0.98 -13.88 -13.40
C SER A 100 2.47 -13.66 -13.14
N ALA A 101 2.79 -13.17 -11.93
CA ALA A 101 4.11 -12.71 -11.52
C ALA A 101 4.34 -12.95 -10.03
N LYS A 102 5.59 -12.93 -9.55
CA LYS A 102 5.88 -12.99 -8.11
C LYS A 102 5.67 -11.62 -7.47
N VAL A 103 4.64 -11.46 -6.66
CA VAL A 103 4.33 -10.20 -5.95
C VAL A 103 4.60 -10.36 -4.46
N ARG A 104 5.27 -9.38 -3.85
CA ARG A 104 5.54 -9.36 -2.41
C ARG A 104 5.25 -8.00 -1.80
N ALA A 105 4.69 -8.00 -0.60
CA ALA A 105 4.60 -6.84 0.27
C ALA A 105 5.87 -6.76 1.13
N VAL A 106 6.41 -5.55 1.28
CA VAL A 106 7.64 -5.29 2.04
C VAL A 106 7.31 -4.33 3.18
N PRO A 107 7.32 -4.80 4.44
CA PRO A 107 7.18 -3.91 5.59
C PRO A 107 8.30 -2.87 5.60
N CYS A 108 7.91 -1.59 5.67
CA CYS A 108 8.82 -0.47 5.78
C CYS A 108 8.86 0.03 7.23
N ALA A 109 10.06 0.33 7.72
CA ALA A 109 10.27 0.89 9.05
C ALA A 109 10.27 2.43 9.07
N TYR A 110 10.19 3.07 7.90
CA TYR A 110 10.27 4.52 7.74
C TYR A 110 8.88 5.10 7.49
N PRO A 111 8.24 5.70 8.51
CA PRO A 111 6.87 6.22 8.39
C PRO A 111 6.74 7.42 7.45
N GLU A 112 7.86 8.10 7.13
CA GLU A 112 7.92 9.22 6.19
C GLU A 112 7.37 8.85 4.80
N MET A 113 7.50 7.58 4.44
CA MET A 113 6.97 7.00 3.19
C MET A 113 5.46 7.19 3.02
N ALA A 114 4.70 7.33 4.11
CA ALA A 114 3.25 7.43 4.11
C ALA A 114 2.75 8.87 4.32
N VAL A 115 3.65 9.85 4.39
CA VAL A 115 3.30 11.27 4.49
C VAL A 115 3.10 11.83 3.08
N ASN A 116 1.85 12.09 2.71
CA ASN A 116 1.49 12.66 1.42
C ASN A 116 1.12 14.14 1.56
N VAL A 117 1.40 14.92 0.52
CA VAL A 117 0.96 16.32 0.38
C VAL A 117 0.02 16.39 -0.82
N ASP A 118 -1.25 16.04 -0.60
CA ASP A 118 -2.26 15.92 -1.65
C ASP A 118 -3.17 17.17 -1.74
N ARG A 119 -3.24 17.94 -0.66
CA ARG A 119 -4.07 19.14 -0.52
C ARG A 119 -3.23 20.33 -0.08
N ALA A 120 -3.69 21.54 -0.40
CA ALA A 120 -3.05 22.77 0.06
C ALA A 120 -2.93 22.85 1.59
N THR A 121 -3.90 22.27 2.32
CA THR A 121 -3.87 22.17 3.79
C THR A 121 -2.73 21.30 4.32
N ASP A 122 -2.23 20.37 3.53
CA ASP A 122 -1.19 19.42 3.95
C ASP A 122 0.20 20.07 3.94
N VAL A 123 0.37 21.19 3.21
CA VAL A 123 1.64 21.93 3.09
C VAL A 123 2.10 22.43 4.47
N ALA A 124 1.20 23.08 5.22
CA ALA A 124 1.53 23.60 6.54
C ALA A 124 1.95 22.48 7.51
N LEU A 125 1.33 21.30 7.40
CA LEU A 125 1.72 20.12 8.17
C LEU A 125 3.12 19.64 7.76
N ALA A 126 3.38 19.49 6.46
CA ALA A 126 4.68 19.06 5.95
C ALA A 126 5.82 20.01 6.37
N GLU A 127 5.62 21.33 6.26
CA GLU A 127 6.58 22.34 6.71
C GLU A 127 6.89 22.20 8.20
N SER A 128 5.86 21.98 9.04
CA SER A 128 6.05 21.78 10.47
C SER A 128 6.86 20.52 10.80
N LEU A 129 6.69 19.45 10.01
CA LEU A 129 7.43 18.19 10.19
C LEU A 129 8.90 18.34 9.79
N ILE A 130 9.19 19.04 8.68
CA ILE A 130 10.56 19.31 8.23
C ILE A 130 11.31 20.16 9.28
N GLN A 131 10.67 21.21 9.79
CA GLN A 131 11.28 22.03 10.85
C GLN A 131 11.53 21.27 12.14
N ARG A 132 10.73 20.22 12.44
CA ARG A 132 10.92 19.35 13.61
C ARG A 132 12.10 18.41 13.41
N SER A 133 12.29 17.86 12.21
CA SER A 133 13.43 16.99 11.91
C SER A 133 14.77 17.72 11.95
N ASP A 134 14.81 18.96 11.47
CA ASP A 134 16.04 19.78 11.47
C ASP A 134 16.51 20.07 12.91
N ARG A 135 15.57 20.34 13.82
CA ARG A 135 15.88 20.58 15.25
C ARG A 135 16.28 19.32 16.01
N SER A 136 15.86 18.15 15.56
CA SER A 136 16.26 16.87 16.17
C SER A 136 17.62 16.38 15.67
N SER A 137 18.17 17.01 14.63
CA SER A 137 19.46 16.68 14.02
C SER A 137 20.57 17.68 14.41
N ALA A 138 20.23 18.69 15.22
CA ALA A 138 21.11 19.70 15.79
C ALA A 138 21.27 19.47 17.30
#